data_AF-A0A8S3CSD0-F1
#
_entry.id   AF-A0A8S3CSD0-F1
#
_cell.length_a   1.000
_cell.length_b   1.000
_cell.length_c   1.000
_cell.angle_alpha   90.00
_cell.angle_beta   90.00
_cell.angle_gamma   90.00
#
_symmetry.space_group_name_H-M   'P 1'
#
loop_
_entity.id
_entity.type
_entity.pdbx_description
1 polymer ?
#
loop_
_entity_poly.entity_id
_entity_poly.type
_entity_poly.pdbx_seq_one_letter_code
_entity_poly.pdbx_strand_id
1 'polypeptide(L)'
;MSSVPFAVLSESNEEGENEVLLSIGSVFELESIKETVEHIWEMKLHMVNYEDRIRSDLQTWLEEDIEEETSLITLSNFLFQRGDFKKSEKYNQILLKELPSNNVDLALIHNNLGYTYQKMNKFPDAMNHLNISIDLYLRPNAYQHINRFNRKLASAYNNKGLVHSDLGEFTDALEYINNGLSLRHDDATLPENERKHLA
;
A
#
# COMPACT_ATOMS: atom_id res chain seq x y z
N MET A 1 -23.60 3.26 10.14
CA MET A 1 -23.05 3.66 11.45
C MET A 1 -21.95 4.66 11.15
N SER A 2 -22.08 5.90 11.61
CA SER A 2 -21.11 6.97 11.37
C SER A 2 -19.80 6.62 12.09
N SER A 3 -18.73 6.33 11.35
CA SER A 3 -17.40 6.27 11.92
C SER A 3 -17.01 7.71 12.27
N VAL A 4 -16.61 7.94 13.52
CA VAL A 4 -16.09 9.25 13.93
C VAL A 4 -14.81 9.47 13.10
N PRO A 5 -14.71 10.51 12.26
CA PRO A 5 -13.59 10.69 11.34
C PRO A 5 -12.31 11.18 12.02
N PHE A 6 -12.26 11.17 13.34
CA PHE A 6 -11.06 11.44 14.09
C PHE A 6 -11.03 10.68 15.41
N ALA A 7 -9.84 10.47 15.95
CA ALA A 7 -9.60 9.94 17.28
C ALA A 7 -8.59 10.81 18.01
N VAL A 8 -8.90 11.23 19.23
CA VAL A 8 -7.92 11.86 20.12
C VAL A 8 -7.00 10.77 20.64
N LEU A 9 -5.69 10.91 20.42
CA LEU A 9 -4.71 9.97 20.90
C LEU A 9 -4.39 10.28 22.37
N SER A 10 -4.49 9.26 23.22
CA SER A 10 -4.23 9.40 24.67
C SER A 10 -2.73 9.45 25.01
N GLU A 11 -1.87 9.07 24.06
CA GLU A 11 -0.41 9.09 24.19
C GLU A 11 0.12 9.92 23.01
N SER A 12 0.63 11.12 23.30
CA SER A 12 1.38 11.93 22.32
C SER A 12 2.87 11.61 22.44
N ASN A 13 3.61 11.74 21.34
CA ASN A 13 5.05 11.56 21.31
C ASN A 13 5.82 12.72 21.98
N GLU A 14 5.18 13.86 22.24
CA GLU A 14 5.77 15.02 22.92
C GLU A 14 5.00 15.41 24.18
N GLU A 15 5.73 15.80 25.24
CA GLU A 15 5.14 16.21 26.51
C GLU A 15 4.39 17.55 26.37
N GLY A 16 3.07 17.51 26.52
CA GLY A 16 2.21 18.70 26.51
C GLY A 16 1.40 18.90 25.22
N GLU A 17 1.55 18.03 24.23
CA GLU A 17 0.74 18.06 23.01
C GLU A 17 -0.46 17.11 23.09
N ASN A 18 -1.57 17.49 22.45
CA ASN A 18 -2.72 16.62 22.23
C ASN A 18 -2.77 16.25 20.75
N GLU A 19 -2.50 14.99 20.42
CA GLU A 19 -2.55 14.52 19.05
C GLU A 19 -3.97 14.08 18.66
N VAL A 20 -4.40 14.45 17.46
CA VAL A 20 -5.67 14.02 16.88
C VAL A 20 -5.40 13.30 15.57
N LEU A 21 -5.76 12.02 15.51
CA LEU A 21 -5.71 11.23 14.28
C LEU A 21 -6.93 11.56 13.44
N LEU A 22 -6.73 12.05 12.22
CA LEU A 22 -7.80 12.26 11.24
C LEU A 22 -7.88 11.05 10.30
N SER A 23 -9.08 10.58 10.00
CA SER A 23 -9.30 9.59 8.96
C SER A 23 -8.94 10.19 7.61
N ILE A 24 -8.15 9.48 6.83
CA ILE A 24 -7.84 9.84 5.45
C ILE A 24 -9.15 9.91 4.64
N GLY A 25 -9.32 10.98 3.85
CA GLY A 25 -10.56 11.30 3.15
C GLY A 25 -11.58 12.10 3.98
N SER A 26 -11.25 12.45 5.23
CA SER A 26 -12.07 13.39 6.01
C SER A 26 -11.95 14.78 5.43
N VAL A 27 -13.10 15.42 5.22
CA VAL A 27 -13.18 16.74 4.61
C VAL A 27 -13.68 17.71 5.67
N PHE A 28 -12.90 18.77 5.86
CA PHE A 28 -13.16 19.82 6.82
C PHE A 28 -13.29 21.14 6.10
N GLU A 29 -14.24 21.96 6.54
CA GLU A 29 -14.27 23.36 6.18
C GLU A 29 -13.30 24.11 7.09
N LEU A 30 -12.41 24.90 6.49
CA LEU A 30 -11.48 25.75 7.22
C LEU A 30 -12.23 27.00 7.68
N GLU A 31 -12.51 27.10 8.97
CA GLU A 31 -13.19 28.26 9.54
C GLU A 31 -12.24 29.46 9.69
N SER A 32 -11.02 29.21 10.17
CA SER A 32 -10.02 30.26 10.34
C SER A 32 -8.61 29.71 10.45
N ILE A 33 -7.65 30.54 10.03
CA ILE A 33 -6.22 30.38 10.29
C ILE A 33 -5.76 31.69 10.91
N LYS A 34 -5.11 31.62 12.08
CA LYS A 34 -4.47 32.78 12.68
C LYS A 34 -3.11 32.40 13.26
N GLU A 35 -2.13 33.27 13.04
CA GLU A 35 -0.85 33.16 13.73
C GLU A 35 -1.03 33.63 15.18
N THR A 36 -0.48 32.88 16.11
CA THR A 36 -0.49 33.20 17.54
C THR A 36 0.89 33.71 17.94
N VAL A 37 1.42 33.31 19.10
CA VAL A 37 2.78 33.70 19.51
C VAL A 37 3.80 32.73 18.92
N GLU A 38 5.02 33.23 18.66
CA GLU A 38 6.16 32.39 18.28
C GLU A 38 5.94 31.51 17.02
N HIS A 39 5.28 32.05 15.98
CA HIS A 39 5.03 31.35 14.72
C HIS A 39 4.15 30.09 14.84
N ILE A 40 3.39 29.96 15.93
CA ILE A 40 2.41 28.89 16.10
C ILE A 40 1.10 29.30 15.42
N TRP A 41 0.59 28.44 14.54
CA TRP A 41 -0.65 28.70 13.80
C TRP A 41 -1.82 27.96 14.46
N GLU A 42 -2.86 28.70 14.86
CA GLU A 42 -4.14 28.11 15.28
C GLU A 42 -5.04 27.99 14.05
N MET A 43 -5.43 26.75 13.73
CA MET A 43 -6.38 26.43 12.68
C MET A 43 -7.68 25.92 13.29
N LYS A 44 -8.80 26.53 12.94
CA LYS A 44 -10.14 26.02 13.31
C LYS A 44 -10.76 25.31 12.12
N LEU A 45 -11.11 24.05 12.34
CA LEU A 45 -11.66 23.16 11.33
C LEU A 45 -13.07 22.73 11.76
N HIS A 46 -14.02 22.84 10.84
CA HIS A 46 -15.38 22.34 11.02
C HIS A 46 -15.58 21.08 10.22
N MET A 47 -16.04 20.00 10.86
CA MET A 47 -16.36 18.76 10.17
C MET A 47 -17.65 18.91 9.38
N VAL A 48 -17.57 18.70 8.07
CA VAL A 48 -18.75 18.86 7.24
C VAL A 48 -19.57 17.56 7.25
N ASN A 49 -20.78 17.64 7.77
CA ASN A 49 -21.72 16.52 7.77
C ASN A 49 -22.47 16.51 6.44
N TYR A 50 -21.86 15.91 5.40
CA TYR A 50 -22.47 15.85 4.08
C TYR A 50 -23.62 14.84 4.06
N GLU A 51 -24.85 15.34 4.02
CA GLU A 51 -26.01 14.58 3.57
C GLU A 51 -25.94 14.40 2.04
N ASP A 52 -25.52 13.19 1.66
CA ASP A 52 -25.64 12.46 0.40
C ASP A 52 -25.14 13.05 -0.93
N ARG A 53 -25.37 14.33 -1.29
CA ARG A 53 -25.02 14.82 -2.64
C ARG A 53 -23.58 15.29 -2.79
N ILE A 54 -23.09 16.13 -1.89
CA ILE A 54 -21.71 16.62 -1.98
C ILE A 54 -20.71 15.51 -1.64
N ARG A 55 -21.07 14.55 -0.78
CA ARG A 55 -20.27 13.33 -0.59
C ARG A 55 -20.13 12.58 -1.91
N SER A 56 -21.23 12.41 -2.66
CA SER A 56 -21.20 11.75 -3.97
C SER A 56 -20.35 12.54 -4.96
N ASP A 57 -20.55 13.84 -5.11
CA ASP A 57 -19.82 14.65 -6.09
C ASP A 57 -18.33 14.76 -5.73
N LEU A 58 -18.00 14.83 -4.44
CA LEU A 58 -16.63 14.85 -3.95
C LEU A 58 -15.97 13.48 -4.08
N GLN A 59 -16.70 12.40 -3.82
CA GLN A 59 -16.22 11.04 -4.05
C GLN A 59 -16.00 10.79 -5.54
N THR A 60 -16.94 11.21 -6.40
CA THR A 60 -16.78 11.19 -7.86
C THR A 60 -15.59 12.03 -8.29
N TRP A 61 -15.39 13.24 -7.75
CA TRP A 61 -14.22 14.08 -8.07
C TRP A 61 -12.90 13.48 -7.58
N LEU A 62 -12.88 12.88 -6.38
CA LEU A 62 -11.73 12.12 -5.85
C LEU A 62 -11.44 10.86 -6.70
N GLU A 63 -12.46 10.24 -7.30
CA GLU A 63 -12.34 9.07 -8.17
C GLU A 63 -11.99 9.45 -9.64
N GLU A 64 -12.39 10.63 -10.11
CA GLU A 64 -12.25 11.09 -11.51
C GLU A 64 -11.01 11.97 -11.76
N ASP A 65 -10.68 12.90 -10.87
CA ASP A 65 -9.62 13.91 -11.07
C ASP A 65 -8.32 13.58 -10.31
N ILE A 66 -8.42 12.74 -9.29
CA ILE A 66 -7.26 12.19 -8.57
C ILE A 66 -7.27 10.69 -8.86
N GLU A 67 -6.17 10.11 -9.36
CA GLU A 67 -6.05 8.64 -9.43
C GLU A 67 -5.96 8.07 -8.00
N GLU A 68 -7.05 8.08 -7.24
CA GLU A 68 -7.04 7.93 -5.77
C GLU A 68 -7.58 6.58 -5.27
N GLU A 69 -6.79 5.53 -5.50
CA GLU A 69 -6.72 4.32 -4.63
C GLU A 69 -5.39 4.27 -3.84
N THR A 70 -4.75 5.43 -3.71
CA THR A 70 -3.36 5.59 -3.25
C THR A 70 -3.23 5.81 -1.75
N SER A 71 -4.30 6.02 -0.99
CA SER A 71 -4.21 6.61 0.34
C SER A 71 -3.86 5.62 1.47
N LEU A 72 -4.55 4.48 1.57
CA LEU A 72 -4.24 3.44 2.54
C LEU A 72 -3.00 2.63 2.17
N ILE A 73 -2.73 2.43 0.87
CA ILE A 73 -1.49 1.81 0.38
C ILE A 73 -0.29 2.72 0.74
N THR A 74 -0.42 4.04 0.55
CA THR A 74 0.63 4.99 0.94
C THR A 74 0.82 5.02 2.45
N LEU A 75 -0.26 5.00 3.23
CA LEU A 75 -0.18 4.90 4.68
C LEU A 75 0.51 3.61 5.14
N SER A 76 0.15 2.46 4.56
CA SER A 76 0.77 1.18 4.92
C SER A 76 2.26 1.14 4.57
N ASN A 77 2.65 1.71 3.44
CA ASN A 77 4.04 1.87 3.03
C ASN A 77 4.81 2.82 3.97
N PHE A 78 4.20 3.94 4.35
CA PHE A 78 4.80 4.90 5.30
C PHE A 78 5.04 4.24 6.66
N LEU A 79 4.04 3.55 7.20
CA LEU A 79 4.15 2.82 8.47
C LEU A 79 5.23 1.73 8.40
N PHE A 80 5.32 1.03 7.27
CA PHE A 80 6.41 0.08 7.03
C PHE A 80 7.78 0.77 7.07
N GLN A 81 7.96 1.90 6.38
CA GLN A 81 9.23 2.66 6.39
C GLN A 81 9.61 3.15 7.78
N ARG A 82 8.63 3.44 8.64
CA ARG A 82 8.84 3.80 10.04
C ARG A 82 9.15 2.60 10.95
N GLY A 83 9.11 1.37 10.42
CA GLY A 83 9.32 0.13 11.16
C GLY A 83 8.09 -0.39 11.89
N ASP A 84 6.93 0.25 11.75
CA ASP A 84 5.67 -0.19 12.35
C ASP A 84 4.99 -1.26 11.49
N PHE A 85 5.63 -2.43 11.42
CA PHE A 85 5.21 -3.54 10.56
C PHE A 85 3.84 -4.10 10.94
N LYS A 86 3.46 -4.06 12.22
CA LYS A 86 2.14 -4.52 12.68
C LYS A 86 1.02 -3.62 12.16
N LYS A 87 1.19 -2.29 12.20
CA LYS A 87 0.19 -1.40 11.61
C LYS A 87 0.19 -1.50 10.08
N SER A 88 1.36 -1.61 9.45
CA SER A 88 1.43 -1.85 8.00
C SER A 88 0.66 -3.11 7.57
N GLU A 89 0.84 -4.23 8.29
CA GLU A 89 0.07 -5.47 8.10
C GLU A 89 -1.43 -5.21 8.21
N LYS A 90 -1.87 -4.54 9.29
CA LYS A 90 -3.27 -4.25 9.55
C LYS A 90 -3.92 -3.49 8.40
N TYR A 91 -3.29 -2.42 7.91
CA TYR A 91 -3.87 -1.59 6.85
C TYR A 91 -3.90 -2.32 5.50
N ASN A 92 -2.87 -3.09 5.17
CA ASN A 92 -2.89 -3.92 3.96
C ASN A 92 -3.97 -5.03 4.04
N GLN A 93 -4.23 -5.61 5.20
CA GLN A 93 -5.31 -6.59 5.40
C GLN A 93 -6.71 -5.98 5.30
N ILE A 94 -6.89 -4.72 5.72
CA ILE A 94 -8.16 -3.99 5.53
C ILE A 94 -8.40 -3.80 4.03
N LEU A 95 -7.39 -3.31 3.29
CA LEU A 95 -7.46 -3.14 1.84
C LEU A 95 -7.84 -4.44 1.12
N LEU A 96 -7.23 -5.58 1.47
CA LEU A 96 -7.59 -6.87 0.84
C LEU A 96 -9.05 -7.29 1.06
N LYS A 97 -9.71 -6.84 2.13
CA LYS A 97 -11.11 -7.17 2.42
C LYS A 97 -12.09 -6.23 1.71
N GLU A 98 -11.68 -4.99 1.49
CA GLU A 98 -12.53 -3.93 0.94
C GLU A 98 -12.48 -3.89 -0.59
N LEU A 99 -11.33 -4.22 -1.18
CA LEU A 99 -11.15 -4.17 -2.62
C LEU A 99 -11.87 -5.34 -3.32
N PRO A 100 -12.53 -5.09 -4.47
CA PRO A 100 -13.11 -6.15 -5.27
C PRO A 100 -12.02 -7.07 -5.83
N SER A 101 -12.35 -8.34 -6.09
CA SER A 101 -11.39 -9.37 -6.50
C SER A 101 -10.69 -9.13 -7.84
N ASN A 102 -11.18 -8.17 -8.64
CA ASN A 102 -10.60 -7.74 -9.91
C ASN A 102 -9.78 -6.45 -9.80
N ASN A 103 -9.58 -5.91 -8.60
CA ASN A 103 -8.85 -4.67 -8.41
C ASN A 103 -7.36 -4.82 -8.80
N VAL A 104 -6.83 -3.82 -9.50
CA VAL A 104 -5.48 -3.82 -10.09
C VAL A 104 -4.36 -3.72 -9.06
N ASP A 105 -4.65 -3.21 -7.86
CA ASP A 105 -3.68 -3.04 -6.78
C ASP A 105 -3.59 -4.23 -5.82
N LEU A 106 -4.45 -5.25 -5.97
CA LEU A 106 -4.35 -6.48 -5.18
C LEU A 106 -2.95 -7.09 -5.24
N ALA A 107 -2.35 -7.14 -6.43
CA ALA A 107 -1.00 -7.66 -6.60
C ALA A 107 0.05 -6.87 -5.80
N LEU A 108 -0.10 -5.54 -5.72
CA LEU A 108 0.80 -4.67 -4.95
C LEU A 108 0.60 -4.88 -3.45
N ILE A 109 -0.65 -4.97 -2.99
CA ILE A 109 -0.98 -5.17 -1.57
C ILE A 109 -0.45 -6.53 -1.09
N HIS A 110 -0.58 -7.58 -1.91
CA HIS A 110 0.02 -8.88 -1.63
C HIS A 110 1.56 -8.80 -1.57
N ASN A 111 2.21 -8.07 -2.47
CA ASN A 111 3.66 -7.84 -2.39
C ASN A 111 4.06 -7.14 -1.08
N ASN A 112 3.31 -6.10 -0.70
CA ASN A 112 3.57 -5.33 0.52
C ASN A 112 3.40 -6.18 1.79
N LEU A 113 2.36 -7.03 1.83
CA LEU A 113 2.18 -8.00 2.92
C LEU A 113 3.33 -9.02 2.97
N GLY A 114 3.71 -9.53 1.80
CA GLY A 114 4.86 -10.42 1.66
C GLY A 114 6.13 -9.84 2.30
N TYR A 115 6.44 -8.58 1.96
CA TYR A 115 7.60 -7.89 2.50
C TYR A 115 7.45 -7.52 3.98
N THR A 116 6.25 -7.14 4.41
CA THR A 116 5.95 -6.89 5.83
C THR A 116 6.16 -8.14 6.67
N TYR A 117 5.69 -9.30 6.20
CA TYR A 117 5.89 -10.57 6.89
C TYR A 117 7.34 -11.02 6.91
N GLN A 118 8.10 -10.77 5.84
CA GLN A 118 9.55 -10.97 5.84
C GLN A 118 10.23 -10.18 6.97
N LYS A 119 9.93 -8.89 7.12
CA LYS A 119 10.48 -8.06 8.22
C LYS A 119 10.05 -8.52 9.61
N MET A 120 8.90 -9.20 9.71
CA MET A 120 8.42 -9.79 10.95
C MET A 120 8.94 -11.22 11.19
N ASN A 121 9.83 -11.75 10.33
CA ASN A 121 10.31 -13.14 10.34
C ASN A 121 9.20 -14.20 10.21
N LYS A 122 8.06 -13.84 9.62
CA LYS A 122 6.94 -14.74 9.31
C LYS A 122 7.09 -15.30 7.89
N PHE A 123 8.12 -16.10 7.66
CA PHE A 123 8.50 -16.53 6.31
C PHE A 123 7.42 -17.33 5.56
N PRO A 124 6.64 -18.25 6.16
CA PRO A 124 5.57 -18.94 5.45
C PRO A 124 4.47 -17.99 4.94
N ASP A 125 4.06 -17.03 5.75
CA ASP A 125 3.08 -16.01 5.36
C ASP A 125 3.65 -15.09 4.27
N ALA A 126 4.91 -14.71 4.39
CA ALA A 126 5.61 -13.91 3.38
C ALA A 126 5.59 -14.61 2.01
N MET A 127 5.97 -15.89 1.97
CA MET A 127 5.98 -16.69 0.75
C MET A 127 4.60 -16.84 0.13
N ASN A 128 3.58 -17.08 0.95
CA ASN A 128 2.20 -17.19 0.47
C ASN A 128 1.76 -15.91 -0.25
N HIS A 129 1.96 -14.75 0.39
CA HIS A 129 1.57 -13.47 -0.19
C HIS A 129 2.39 -13.08 -1.43
N LEU A 130 3.70 -13.36 -1.45
CA LEU A 130 4.54 -13.10 -2.62
C LEU A 130 4.15 -13.98 -3.82
N ASN A 131 3.80 -15.25 -3.60
CA ASN A 131 3.30 -16.12 -4.66
C ASN A 131 1.98 -15.61 -5.26
N ILE A 132 1.05 -15.16 -4.41
CA ILE A 132 -0.22 -14.57 -4.89
C ILE A 132 0.05 -13.28 -5.69
N SER A 133 0.98 -12.44 -5.23
CA SER A 133 1.37 -11.22 -5.94
C SER A 133 1.90 -11.51 -7.35
N ILE A 134 2.83 -12.48 -7.46
CA ILE A 134 3.41 -12.91 -8.73
C ILE A 134 2.31 -13.47 -9.66
N ASP A 135 1.44 -14.36 -9.17
CA ASP A 135 0.33 -14.91 -9.95
C ASP A 135 -0.55 -13.79 -10.53
N LEU A 136 -0.93 -12.82 -9.71
CA LEU A 136 -1.77 -11.70 -10.12
C LEU A 136 -1.10 -10.83 -11.20
N TYR A 137 0.21 -10.58 -11.09
CA TYR A 137 0.95 -9.82 -12.10
C TYR A 137 1.14 -10.58 -13.43
N LEU A 138 1.10 -11.91 -13.42
CA LEU A 138 1.24 -12.74 -14.61
C LEU A 138 -0.09 -12.98 -15.35
N ARG A 139 -1.23 -12.61 -14.78
CA ARG A 139 -2.54 -12.85 -15.41
C ARG A 139 -2.66 -12.09 -16.75
N PRO A 140 -3.22 -12.71 -17.80
CA PRO A 140 -3.34 -12.11 -19.14
C PRO A 140 -4.04 -10.75 -19.18
N ASN A 141 -4.98 -10.49 -18.26
CA ASN A 141 -5.70 -9.22 -18.22
C ASN A 141 -4.86 -8.06 -17.66
N ALA A 142 -3.75 -8.35 -16.96
CA ALA A 142 -2.80 -7.34 -16.50
C ALA A 142 -1.84 -6.89 -17.61
N TYR A 143 -1.75 -7.62 -18.72
CA TYR A 143 -0.80 -7.39 -19.81
C TYR A 143 -1.01 -6.11 -20.62
N GLN A 144 -2.17 -5.44 -20.52
CA GLN A 144 -2.37 -4.15 -21.18
C GLN A 144 -1.47 -3.03 -20.60
N HIS A 145 -0.83 -3.25 -19.44
CA HIS A 145 0.13 -2.32 -18.83
C HIS A 145 1.50 -2.96 -18.51
N ILE A 146 2.02 -3.80 -19.41
CA ILE A 146 3.32 -4.52 -19.31
C ILE A 146 4.43 -3.69 -18.64
N ASN A 147 4.67 -2.44 -19.08
CA ASN A 147 5.80 -1.65 -18.57
C ASN A 147 5.64 -1.23 -17.09
N ARG A 148 4.40 -1.00 -16.62
CA ARG A 148 4.13 -0.64 -15.23
C ARG A 148 4.25 -1.87 -14.32
N PHE A 149 3.80 -3.03 -14.80
CA PHE A 149 3.79 -4.26 -14.04
C PHE A 149 5.15 -4.97 -14.00
N ASN A 150 6.00 -4.85 -15.02
CA ASN A 150 7.35 -5.44 -15.00
C ASN A 150 8.17 -5.01 -13.79
N ARG A 151 8.15 -3.72 -13.43
CA ARG A 151 8.87 -3.21 -12.25
C ARG A 151 8.28 -3.71 -10.93
N LYS A 152 6.94 -3.83 -10.84
CA LYS A 152 6.26 -4.34 -9.64
C LYS A 152 6.48 -5.85 -9.49
N LEU A 153 6.38 -6.62 -10.57
CA LEU A 153 6.67 -8.05 -10.63
C LEU A 153 8.14 -8.34 -10.27
N ALA A 154 9.08 -7.57 -10.84
CA ALA A 154 10.49 -7.65 -10.45
C ALA A 154 10.71 -7.44 -8.95
N SER A 155 9.95 -6.53 -8.34
CA SER A 155 10.01 -6.28 -6.90
C SER A 155 9.49 -7.48 -6.08
N ALA A 156 8.40 -8.12 -6.52
CA ALA A 156 7.87 -9.32 -5.88
C ALA A 156 8.86 -10.49 -5.94
N TYR A 157 9.52 -10.66 -7.08
CA TYR A 157 10.60 -11.63 -7.25
C TYR A 157 11.78 -11.37 -6.32
N ASN A 158 12.26 -10.13 -6.27
CA ASN A 158 13.34 -9.76 -5.37
C ASN A 158 12.97 -10.01 -3.89
N ASN A 159 11.75 -9.65 -3.49
CA ASN A 159 11.26 -9.89 -2.13
C ASN A 159 11.20 -11.39 -1.80
N LYS A 160 10.85 -12.24 -2.77
CA LYS A 160 10.89 -13.70 -2.61
C LYS A 160 12.32 -14.20 -2.46
N GLY A 161 13.25 -13.66 -3.26
CA GLY A 161 14.67 -13.92 -3.12
C GLY A 161 15.24 -13.51 -1.75
N LEU A 162 14.78 -12.38 -1.19
CA LEU A 162 15.13 -11.96 0.16
C LEU A 162 14.66 -12.95 1.23
N VAL A 163 13.43 -13.48 1.11
CA VAL A 163 12.92 -14.49 2.05
C VAL A 163 13.80 -15.75 2.02
N HIS A 164 14.15 -16.26 0.83
CA HIS A 164 15.07 -17.39 0.71
C HIS A 164 16.46 -17.08 1.28
N SER A 165 16.97 -15.86 1.07
CA SER A 165 18.24 -15.43 1.64
C SER A 165 18.22 -15.44 3.17
N ASP A 166 17.13 -15.00 3.79
CA ASP A 166 16.98 -15.02 5.25
C ASP A 166 16.86 -16.44 5.82
N LEU A 167 16.34 -17.38 5.01
CA LEU A 167 16.29 -18.81 5.33
C LEU A 167 17.64 -19.53 5.10
N GLY A 168 18.63 -18.88 4.50
CA GLY A 168 19.92 -19.47 4.12
C GLY A 168 19.88 -20.30 2.83
N GLU A 169 18.79 -20.20 2.06
CA GLU A 169 18.54 -20.91 0.81
C GLU A 169 19.11 -20.10 -0.38
N PHE A 170 20.43 -19.93 -0.42
CA PHE A 170 21.07 -18.97 -1.33
C PHE A 170 20.91 -19.30 -2.82
N THR A 171 20.79 -20.58 -3.19
CA THR A 171 20.57 -20.99 -4.58
C THR A 171 19.22 -20.48 -5.08
N ASP A 172 18.16 -20.71 -4.31
CA ASP A 172 16.81 -20.25 -4.63
C ASP A 172 16.74 -18.72 -4.59
N ALA A 173 17.39 -18.09 -3.60
CA ALA A 173 17.47 -16.64 -3.52
C ALA A 173 18.07 -16.01 -4.78
N LEU A 174 19.17 -16.57 -5.28
CA LEU A 174 19.83 -16.10 -6.50
C LEU A 174 18.94 -16.30 -7.74
N GLU A 175 18.24 -17.42 -7.84
CA GLU A 175 17.29 -17.67 -8.94
C GLU A 175 16.20 -16.60 -8.98
N TYR A 176 15.53 -16.32 -7.85
CA TYR A 176 14.45 -15.33 -7.81
C TYR A 176 14.96 -13.90 -8.06
N ILE A 177 16.15 -13.54 -7.57
CA ILE A 177 16.75 -12.23 -7.87
C ILE A 177 17.05 -12.11 -9.38
N ASN A 178 17.58 -13.16 -10.01
CA ASN A 178 17.84 -13.15 -11.45
C ASN A 178 16.55 -13.04 -12.28
N ASN A 179 15.47 -13.68 -11.84
CA ASN A 179 14.14 -13.51 -12.44
C ASN A 179 13.64 -12.07 -12.31
N GLY A 180 13.88 -11.41 -11.17
CA GLY A 180 13.55 -9.99 -10.99
C GLY A 180 14.39 -9.08 -11.89
N LEU A 181 15.68 -9.36 -12.06
CA LEU A 181 16.59 -8.57 -12.89
C LEU A 181 16.25 -8.66 -14.39
N SER A 182 15.92 -9.85 -14.90
CA SER A 182 15.57 -10.04 -16.32
C SER A 182 14.37 -9.19 -16.75
N LEU A 183 13.46 -8.90 -15.83
CA LEU A 183 12.27 -8.06 -16.04
C LEU A 183 12.55 -6.55 -16.07
N ARG A 184 13.75 -6.10 -15.68
CA ARG A 184 14.14 -4.68 -15.63
C ARG A 184 14.89 -4.21 -16.88
N HIS A 185 15.25 -5.12 -17.78
CA HIS A 185 15.89 -4.78 -19.05
C HIS A 185 14.84 -4.41 -20.10
N ASP A 186 15.15 -3.45 -20.98
CA ASP A 186 14.19 -2.93 -21.98
C ASP A 186 13.72 -4.00 -22.99
N ASP A 187 14.45 -5.10 -23.13
CA ASP A 187 14.08 -6.30 -23.91
C ASP A 187 13.43 -7.41 -23.05
N ALA A 188 12.82 -7.04 -21.92
CA ALA A 188 12.29 -7.97 -20.92
C ALA A 188 11.39 -9.06 -21.52
N THR A 189 11.84 -10.31 -21.42
CA THR A 189 11.02 -11.49 -21.64
C THR A 189 10.83 -12.19 -20.30
N LEU A 190 9.63 -12.73 -20.05
CA LEU A 190 9.37 -13.50 -18.84
C LEU A 190 10.41 -14.63 -18.69
N PRO A 191 10.80 -14.95 -17.44
CA PRO A 191 11.52 -16.19 -17.13
C PRO A 191 10.90 -17.40 -17.82
N GLU A 192 11.74 -18.30 -18.33
CA GLU A 192 11.31 -19.40 -19.21
C GLU A 192 10.26 -20.33 -18.56
N ASN A 193 10.34 -20.49 -17.24
CA ASN A 193 9.40 -21.26 -16.43
C ASN A 193 7.98 -20.65 -16.37
N GLU A 194 7.83 -19.34 -16.60
CA GLU A 194 6.53 -18.63 -16.50
C GLU A 194 5.86 -18.34 -17.84
N ARG A 195 6.57 -18.52 -18.96
CA ARG A 195 6.01 -18.36 -20.31
C ARG A 195 4.84 -19.31 -20.61
N LYS A 196 4.63 -20.35 -19.80
CA LYS A 196 3.51 -21.29 -19.92
C LYS A 196 2.15 -20.68 -19.59
N HIS A 197 2.13 -19.57 -18.84
CA HIS A 197 0.89 -18.85 -18.52
C HIS A 197 0.40 -17.94 -19.66
N LEU A 198 1.16 -17.84 -20.76
CA LEU A 198 0.86 -17.03 -21.94
C LEU A 198 0.17 -17.79 -23.09
N ALA A 199 0.04 -19.12 -23.01
CA ALA A 199 -0.52 -19.98 -24.05
C ALA A 199 -1.94 -20.43 -23.71
#